data_AF-A0A5E4CN88-F1
#
_entry.id   AF-A0A5E4CN88-F1
#
_cell.length_a   1.000
_cell.length_b   1.000
_cell.length_c   1.000
_cell.angle_alpha   90.00
_cell.angle_beta   90.00
_cell.angle_gamma   90.00
#
_symmetry.space_group_name_H-M   'P 1'
#
loop_
_entity.id
_entity.type
_entity.pdbx_description
1 polymer ?
#
loop_
_entity_poly.entity_id
_entity_poly.type
_entity_poly.pdbx_seq_one_letter_code
_entity_poly.pdbx_strand_id
1 'polypeptide(L)'
;MESMLSYGRGVAFFPHTSKGVLGAFQQLSIDITGCANMWGEYWDSLICKVGDLPPAVIPVHMAVVGCPISSQRTTSYMADKSQKEPIIRFGTQVSGGDTITRKLRLNNSSPCGEMIVR
;
A
#
# COMPACT_ATOMS: atom_id res chain seq x y z
N MET A 1 -3.18 -9.10 7.76
CA MET A 1 -3.17 -8.56 6.40
C MET A 1 -2.81 -9.62 5.37
N GLU A 2 -1.79 -10.47 5.59
CA GLU A 2 -1.42 -11.52 4.62
C GLU A 2 -2.55 -12.50 4.27
N SER A 3 -3.38 -12.87 5.24
CA SER A 3 -4.56 -13.74 5.02
C SER A 3 -5.66 -13.10 4.17
N MET A 4 -5.59 -11.79 3.93
CA MET A 4 -6.58 -11.00 3.20
C MET A 4 -6.17 -10.78 1.73
N LEU A 5 -4.92 -11.03 1.36
CA LEU A 5 -4.44 -10.83 0.00
C LEU A 5 -4.27 -12.18 -0.69
N SER A 6 -4.68 -12.28 -1.94
CA SER A 6 -4.45 -13.49 -2.74
C SER A 6 -2.94 -13.74 -2.84
N TYR A 7 -2.48 -14.88 -2.35
CA TYR A 7 -1.05 -15.23 -2.25
C TYR A 7 -0.20 -14.21 -1.44
N GLY A 8 -0.82 -13.47 -0.50
CA GLY A 8 -0.14 -12.45 0.31
C GLY A 8 0.31 -11.23 -0.50
N ARG A 9 -0.28 -10.97 -1.67
CA ARG A 9 0.22 -10.00 -2.65
C ARG A 9 -0.91 -9.19 -3.30
N GLY A 10 -0.72 -7.88 -3.46
CA GLY A 10 -1.58 -7.02 -4.26
C GLY A 10 -2.58 -6.21 -3.42
N VAL A 11 -3.85 -6.25 -3.84
CA VAL A 11 -4.97 -5.53 -3.22
C VAL A 11 -6.10 -6.49 -2.89
N ALA A 12 -6.91 -6.17 -1.90
CA ALA A 12 -8.20 -6.80 -1.66
C ALA A 12 -9.20 -5.83 -1.04
N PHE A 13 -10.47 -6.02 -1.38
CA PHE A 13 -11.60 -5.22 -0.90
C PHE A 13 -12.52 -6.09 -0.05
N PHE A 14 -12.85 -5.62 1.15
CA PHE A 14 -13.67 -6.37 2.11
C PHE A 14 -14.85 -5.54 2.57
N PRO A 15 -16.09 -5.96 2.29
CA PRO A 15 -17.25 -5.38 2.94
C PRO A 15 -17.28 -5.82 4.40
N HIS A 16 -17.62 -4.91 5.32
CA HIS A 16 -17.81 -5.24 6.74
C HIS A 16 -18.92 -6.30 6.94
N THR A 17 -19.93 -6.26 6.06
CA THR A 17 -21.02 -7.23 6.00
C THR A 17 -21.13 -7.79 4.58
N SER A 18 -20.83 -9.08 4.40
CA SER A 18 -20.87 -9.73 3.07
C SER A 18 -22.23 -10.35 2.73
N LYS A 19 -23.07 -10.58 3.75
CA LYS A 19 -24.42 -11.18 3.63
C LYS A 19 -25.31 -10.64 4.74
N GLY A 20 -26.61 -10.54 4.47
CA GLY A 20 -27.60 -10.10 5.44
C GLY A 20 -29.01 -10.14 4.87
N VAL A 21 -29.98 -9.71 5.67
CA VAL A 21 -31.38 -9.56 5.26
C VAL A 21 -31.70 -8.07 5.22
N LEU A 22 -32.30 -7.62 4.11
CA LEU A 22 -32.80 -6.26 3.96
C LEU A 22 -34.33 -6.29 4.05
N GLY A 23 -34.89 -5.57 5.02
CA GLY A 23 -36.34 -5.40 5.15
C GLY A 23 -36.94 -4.56 4.03
N ALA A 24 -38.27 -4.60 3.91
CA ALA A 24 -38.98 -3.78 2.93
C ALA A 24 -38.68 -2.29 3.15
N PHE A 25 -38.22 -1.61 2.09
CA PHE A 25 -37.82 -0.19 2.10
C PHE A 25 -36.72 0.16 3.11
N GLN A 26 -36.02 -0.82 3.66
CA GLN A 26 -34.89 -0.59 4.55
C GLN A 26 -33.69 -0.11 3.73
N GLN A 27 -32.95 0.85 4.29
CA GLN A 27 -31.65 1.27 3.79
C GLN A 27 -30.56 0.72 4.70
N LEU A 28 -29.49 0.18 4.11
CA LEU A 28 -28.31 -0.30 4.82
C LEU A 28 -27.06 0.27 4.16
N SER A 29 -26.22 0.93 4.96
CA SER A 29 -24.88 1.34 4.55
C SER A 29 -23.89 0.22 4.88
N ILE A 30 -23.03 -0.13 3.92
CA ILE A 30 -21.99 -1.14 4.09
C ILE A 30 -20.64 -0.48 3.83
N ASP A 31 -19.79 -0.48 4.85
CA ASP A 31 -18.43 0.00 4.71
C ASP A 31 -17.55 -1.03 4.00
N ILE A 32 -16.72 -0.55 3.07
CA ILE A 32 -15.77 -1.36 2.31
C ILE A 32 -14.35 -0.97 2.73
N THR A 33 -13.58 -1.94 3.22
CA THR A 33 -12.18 -1.77 3.57
C THR A 33 -11.29 -2.24 2.42
N GLY A 34 -10.46 -1.34 1.89
CA GLY A 34 -9.40 -1.68 0.94
C GLY A 34 -8.07 -1.94 1.66
N CYS A 35 -7.41 -3.05 1.36
CA CYS A 35 -6.09 -3.40 1.86
C CYS A 35 -5.13 -3.60 0.68
N ALA A 36 -3.94 -3.02 0.74
CA ALA A 36 -2.90 -3.23 -0.26
C ALA A 36 -1.52 -3.29 0.37
N ASN A 37 -0.63 -4.08 -0.22
CA ASN A 37 0.78 -4.17 0.18
C ASN A 37 1.77 -3.87 -0.96
N MET A 38 1.27 -3.42 -2.11
CA MET A 38 2.05 -3.00 -3.27
C MET A 38 1.57 -1.65 -3.76
N TRP A 39 2.46 -0.90 -4.39
CA TRP A 39 2.10 0.29 -5.16
C TRP A 39 1.45 -0.15 -6.48
N GLY A 40 0.57 0.70 -7.00
CA GLY A 40 -0.07 0.43 -8.27
C GLY A 40 -1.47 0.99 -8.35
N GLU A 41 -2.11 0.69 -9.48
CA GLU A 41 -3.47 1.09 -9.75
C GLU A 41 -4.30 -0.18 -9.94
N TYR A 42 -5.40 -0.27 -9.19
CA TYR A 42 -6.22 -1.46 -9.13
C TYR A 42 -7.67 -1.14 -9.44
N TRP A 43 -8.29 -2.01 -10.23
CA TRP A 43 -9.71 -1.99 -10.53
C TRP A 43 -10.31 -3.35 -10.23
N ASP A 44 -11.48 -3.33 -9.62
CA ASP A 44 -12.26 -4.55 -9.37
C ASP A 44 -13.76 -4.23 -9.43
N SER A 45 -14.59 -5.24 -9.33
CA SER A 45 -16.04 -5.14 -9.36
C SER A 45 -16.67 -5.90 -8.21
N LEU A 46 -17.32 -5.18 -7.30
CA LEU A 46 -18.13 -5.80 -6.26
C LEU A 46 -19.48 -6.19 -6.84
N ILE A 47 -19.85 -7.45 -6.65
CA ILE A 47 -21.12 -8.00 -7.15
C ILE A 47 -22.09 -8.13 -5.97
N CYS A 48 -23.11 -7.28 -5.96
CA CYS A 48 -24.19 -7.35 -4.98
C CYS A 48 -25.35 -8.19 -5.53
N LYS A 49 -25.76 -9.21 -4.78
CA LYS A 49 -26.89 -10.09 -5.14
C LYS A 49 -27.99 -9.93 -4.08
N VAL A 50 -29.22 -9.69 -4.53
CA VAL A 50 -30.38 -9.48 -3.64
C VAL A 50 -31.53 -10.38 -4.09
N GLY A 51 -31.72 -11.51 -3.39
CA GLY A 51 -32.75 -12.49 -3.75
C GLY A 51 -32.64 -12.92 -5.22
N ASP A 52 -33.76 -12.85 -5.94
CA ASP A 52 -33.85 -13.19 -7.36
C ASP A 52 -33.67 -11.98 -8.30
N LEU A 53 -33.30 -10.82 -7.76
CA LEU A 53 -33.03 -9.64 -8.58
C LEU A 53 -31.73 -9.80 -9.37
N PRO A 54 -31.62 -9.16 -10.55
CA PRO A 54 -30.36 -9.11 -11.29
C PRO A 54 -29.20 -8.60 -10.42
N PRO A 55 -28.01 -9.22 -10.48
CA PRO A 55 -26.86 -8.74 -9.72
C PRO A 55 -26.50 -7.30 -10.08
N ALA A 56 -26.28 -6.47 -9.07
CA ALA A 56 -25.76 -5.12 -9.25
C ALA A 56 -24.24 -5.14 -9.20
N VAL A 57 -23.59 -4.48 -10.17
CA VAL A 57 -22.13 -4.38 -10.26
C VAL A 57 -21.70 -3.00 -9.79
N ILE A 58 -20.82 -2.96 -8.80
CA ILE A 58 -20.27 -1.73 -8.23
C ILE A 58 -18.78 -1.70 -8.54
N PRO A 59 -18.32 -0.85 -9.48
CA PRO A 59 -16.90 -0.74 -9.79
C PRO A 59 -16.15 -0.10 -8.63
N VAL A 60 -15.00 -0.65 -8.29
CA VAL A 60 -14.09 -0.09 -7.28
C VAL A 60 -12.72 0.17 -7.88
N HIS A 61 -12.10 1.25 -7.43
CA HIS A 61 -10.78 1.68 -7.86
C HIS A 61 -9.94 2.06 -6.65
N MET A 62 -8.68 1.63 -6.64
CA MET A 62 -7.72 1.98 -5.62
C MET A 62 -6.37 2.30 -6.27
N ALA A 63 -5.91 3.53 -6.08
CA ALA A 63 -4.57 3.95 -6.44
C ALA A 63 -3.69 3.96 -5.17
N VAL A 64 -2.70 3.09 -5.13
CA VAL A 64 -1.77 2.95 -4.01
C VAL A 64 -0.46 3.62 -4.39
N VAL A 65 -0.21 4.76 -3.78
CA VAL A 65 1.02 5.55 -3.98
C VAL A 65 1.98 5.36 -2.82
N GLY A 66 3.28 5.45 -3.12
CA GLY A 66 4.36 5.28 -2.16
C GLY A 66 5.05 3.93 -2.31
N CYS A 67 6.39 3.95 -2.35
CA CYS A 67 7.18 2.73 -2.23
C CYS A 67 7.44 2.49 -0.74
N PRO A 68 7.29 1.28 -0.20
CA PRO A 68 7.69 0.97 1.16
C PRO A 68 9.22 0.79 1.21
N ILE A 69 9.93 1.79 0.72
CA ILE A 69 11.37 1.86 0.69
C ILE A 69 11.79 2.71 1.87
N SER A 70 12.46 2.09 2.82
CA SER A 70 13.06 2.75 3.96
C SER A 70 14.57 2.65 3.87
N SER A 71 15.29 3.72 4.17
CA SER A 71 16.73 3.62 4.37
C SER A 71 17.00 3.06 5.77
N GLN A 72 17.99 2.18 5.91
CA GLN A 72 18.38 1.70 7.22
C GLN A 72 19.04 2.85 7.99
N ARG A 73 18.42 3.28 9.11
CA ARG A 73 18.89 4.38 9.94
C ARG A 73 20.09 3.92 10.77
N THR A 74 21.29 4.40 10.47
CA THR A 74 22.48 4.12 11.30
C THR A 74 22.51 4.97 12.59
N THR A 75 21.56 5.89 12.79
CA THR A 75 21.50 6.77 13.96
C THR A 75 20.32 6.42 14.86
N SER A 76 20.62 5.93 16.07
CA SER A 76 19.69 5.47 17.11
C SER A 76 18.94 6.59 17.85
N TYR A 77 18.94 7.83 17.35
CA TYR A 77 18.34 8.98 18.01
C TYR A 77 17.27 9.61 17.11
N MET A 78 16.07 9.81 17.66
CA MET A 78 14.86 10.40 17.04
C MET A 78 13.82 9.41 16.49
N ALA A 79 13.34 8.50 17.34
CA ALA A 79 12.19 7.61 17.04
C ALA A 79 10.82 8.33 16.96
N ASP A 80 10.75 9.65 17.17
CA ASP A 80 9.48 10.35 17.44
C ASP A 80 9.05 11.40 16.41
N LYS A 81 9.60 11.41 15.19
CA LYS A 81 9.11 12.34 14.16
C LYS A 81 8.87 11.62 12.86
N SER A 82 7.60 11.27 12.66
CA SER A 82 7.03 11.19 11.32
C SER A 82 7.35 12.48 10.56
N GLN A 83 7.64 12.36 9.27
CA GLN A 83 7.63 13.46 8.29
C GLN A 83 8.89 14.29 8.07
N LYS A 84 10.08 13.69 8.01
CA LYS A 84 11.13 14.30 7.16
C LYS A 84 11.75 13.24 6.28
N GLU A 85 11.73 13.46 4.97
CA GLU A 85 12.52 12.67 4.03
C GLU A 85 13.96 12.59 4.56
N PRO A 86 14.56 11.39 4.57
CA PRO A 86 15.89 11.22 5.14
C PRO A 86 16.90 12.03 4.32
N ILE A 87 17.43 13.11 4.90
CA ILE A 87 18.54 13.85 4.29
C ILE A 87 19.80 13.00 4.40
N ILE A 88 20.24 12.45 3.27
CA ILE A 88 21.50 11.73 3.19
C ILE A 88 22.62 12.77 3.01
N ARG A 89 23.44 12.95 4.03
CA ARG A 89 24.62 13.82 3.98
C ARG A 89 25.85 13.00 3.63
N PHE A 90 26.44 13.28 2.47
CA PHE A 90 27.69 12.63 2.02
C PHE A 90 28.97 13.23 2.63
N GLY A 91 28.83 14.33 3.38
CA GLY A 91 29.96 15.05 3.98
C GLY A 91 30.66 15.98 2.99
N THR A 92 31.86 16.42 3.36
CA THR A 92 32.69 17.32 2.52
C THR A 92 33.71 16.49 1.73
N GLN A 93 33.83 16.74 0.42
CA GLN A 93 34.89 16.18 -0.43
C GLN A 93 35.98 17.23 -0.66
N VAL A 94 37.25 16.80 -0.64
CA VAL A 94 38.40 17.67 -0.95
C VAL A 94 38.62 17.73 -2.45
N SER A 95 38.73 18.93 -3.03
CA SER A 95 39.05 19.13 -4.45
C SER A 95 40.41 18.53 -4.79
N GLY A 96 40.47 17.71 -5.85
CA GLY A 96 41.68 17.01 -6.27
C GLY A 96 41.96 15.69 -5.53
N GLY A 97 41.11 15.28 -4.60
CA GLY A 97 41.18 13.98 -3.94
C GLY A 97 40.53 12.85 -4.75
N ASP A 98 40.74 11.62 -4.29
CA ASP A 98 40.19 10.42 -4.92
C ASP A 98 38.66 10.36 -4.90
N THR A 99 38.09 9.56 -5.81
CA THR A 99 36.65 9.31 -5.86
C THR A 99 36.18 8.59 -4.59
N ILE A 100 35.22 9.18 -3.87
CA ILE A 100 34.63 8.57 -2.67
C ILE A 100 33.36 7.83 -3.04
N THR A 101 33.33 6.51 -2.83
CA THR A 101 32.10 5.69 -2.95
C THR A 101 31.47 5.47 -1.58
N ARG A 102 30.17 5.73 -1.43
CA ARG A 102 29.39 5.42 -0.22
C ARG A 102 28.26 4.45 -0.55
N LYS A 103 28.09 3.41 0.25
CA LYS A 103 27.00 2.44 0.10
C LYS A 103 25.81 2.87 0.95
N LEU A 104 24.65 3.01 0.32
CA LEU A 104 23.37 3.24 1.00
C LEU A 104 22.58 1.93 0.99
N ARG A 105 22.06 1.51 2.15
CA ARG A 105 21.17 0.36 2.24
C ARG A 105 19.72 0.81 2.25
N LEU A 106 18.99 0.35 1.24
CA LEU A 106 17.56 0.52 1.10
C LEU A 106 16.87 -0.81 1.45
N ASN A 107 15.78 -0.73 2.19
CA ASN A 107 14.91 -1.86 2.52
C ASN A 107 13.58 -1.63 1.83
N ASN A 108 13.23 -2.53 0.91
CA ASN A 108 11.92 -2.59 0.30
C ASN A 108 11.08 -3.63 1.06
N SER A 109 10.04 -3.21 1.77
CA SER A 109 9.11 -4.13 2.44
C SER A 109 7.89 -4.49 1.60
N SER A 110 7.87 -4.13 0.31
CA SER A 110 6.86 -4.62 -0.62
C SER A 110 7.17 -6.07 -0.98
N PRO A 111 6.16 -6.87 -1.30
CA PRO A 111 6.33 -8.26 -1.73
C PRO A 111 6.86 -8.41 -3.17
N CYS A 112 6.98 -7.32 -3.93
CA CYS A 112 7.66 -7.31 -5.22
C CYS A 112 9.13 -6.95 -5.01
N GLY A 113 10.03 -7.89 -5.31
CA GLY A 113 11.48 -7.73 -5.08
C GLY A 113 12.15 -6.67 -5.95
N GLU A 114 11.51 -6.22 -7.02
CA GLU A 114 12.11 -5.28 -7.97
C GLU A 114 11.61 -3.86 -7.75
N MET A 115 12.54 -3.00 -7.34
CA MET A 115 12.38 -1.55 -7.37
C MET A 115 12.41 -1.13 -8.84
N ILE A 116 11.26 -0.75 -9.40
CA ILE A 116 11.26 -0.04 -10.69
C ILE A 116 11.80 1.35 -10.40
N VAL A 117 13.11 1.51 -10.59
CA VAL A 117 13.74 2.82 -10.74
C VAL A 117 13.32 3.30 -12.13
N ARG A 118 12.42 4.27 -12.20
CA ARG A 118 12.23 5.06 -13.43
C ARG A 118 13.33 6.11 -13.52
#